data_AF-A0AB74F2B8-F1
#
_entry.id   AF-A0AB74F2B8-F1
#
_cell.length_a   1.000
_cell.length_b   1.000
_cell.length_c   1.000
_cell.angle_alpha   90.00
_cell.angle_beta   90.00
_cell.angle_gamma   90.00
#
_symmetry.space_group_name_H-M   'P 1'
#
loop_
_entity.id
_entity.type
_entity.pdbx_description
1 polymer ?
#
loop_
_entity_poly.entity_id
_entity_poly.type
_entity_poly.pdbx_seq_one_letter_code
_entity_poly.pdbx_strand_id
1 'polypeptide(L)'
;MEKITTNLLLKAGISYPFNDLFQAYFYYRQACCAFEIGYALNPDKMIFNFSDCLLSYMTTKCIGEFPLDVLYPPEILELIEHDKSSSVKYVETLKVYLDSSLSITNTSKTLGIHRSTLIARIKNISSVLAGSLDDPDYRLLLNILLKAYQK
;
A
#
# COMPACT_ATOMS: atom_id res chain seq x y z
N MET A 1 24.62 -1.89 15.62
CA MET A 1 24.42 -1.40 14.23
C MET A 1 24.24 0.12 14.20
N GLU A 2 23.32 0.70 14.97
CA GLU A 2 23.11 2.17 14.98
C GLU A 2 24.37 3.00 15.25
N LYS A 3 25.24 2.60 16.18
CA LYS A 3 26.48 3.36 16.48
C LYS A 3 27.50 3.44 15.33
N ILE A 4 27.45 2.53 14.35
CA ILE A 4 28.42 2.48 13.24
C ILE A 4 27.92 3.34 12.06
N THR A 5 26.61 3.35 11.81
CA THR A 5 26.02 4.06 10.67
C THR A 5 26.05 5.58 10.84
N THR A 6 25.93 6.09 12.07
CA THR A 6 25.90 7.55 12.33
C THR A 6 27.24 8.26 12.07
N ASN A 7 28.37 7.58 12.29
CA ASN A 7 29.70 8.19 12.15
C ASN A 7 30.25 8.14 10.71
N LEU A 8 29.68 7.31 9.83
CA LEU A 8 30.18 7.10 8.46
C LEU A 8 29.14 7.40 7.37
N LEU A 9 27.95 7.93 7.73
CA LEU A 9 26.83 8.17 6.81
C LEU A 9 26.45 6.93 5.97
N LEU A 10 26.60 5.74 6.56
CA LEU A 10 26.30 4.47 5.89
C LEU A 10 24.83 4.10 6.10
N LYS A 11 24.18 3.70 5.00
CA LYS A 11 22.79 3.22 5.00
C LYS A 11 22.78 1.70 4.84
N ALA A 12 21.90 1.01 5.56
CA ALA A 12 21.88 -0.45 5.58
C ALA A 12 20.46 -1.03 5.61
N GLY A 13 20.25 -2.11 4.85
CA GLY A 13 19.09 -2.98 4.98
C GLY A 13 19.38 -4.15 5.92
N ILE A 14 18.39 -4.57 6.70
CA ILE A 14 18.50 -5.63 7.71
C ILE A 14 17.43 -6.68 7.44
N SER A 15 17.84 -7.94 7.37
CA SER A 15 16.95 -9.10 7.22
C SER A 15 16.33 -9.53 8.54
N TYR A 16 15.46 -10.53 8.50
CA TYR A 16 15.14 -11.27 9.72
C TYR A 16 16.38 -12.03 10.26
N PRO A 17 16.41 -12.34 11.57
CA PRO A 17 17.42 -13.23 12.12
C PRO A 17 17.27 -14.65 11.54
N PHE A 18 18.39 -15.34 11.35
CA PHE A 18 18.44 -16.71 10.86
C PHE A 18 19.57 -17.50 11.53
N ASN A 19 19.40 -18.81 11.66
CA ASN A 19 20.35 -19.68 12.35
C ASN A 19 20.94 -20.78 11.43
N ASP A 20 20.52 -20.82 10.17
CA ASP A 20 20.96 -21.81 9.19
C ASP A 20 21.76 -21.11 8.08
N LEU A 21 23.05 -21.43 7.99
CA LEU A 21 23.96 -20.83 7.03
C LEU A 21 23.53 -21.11 5.58
N PHE A 22 22.85 -22.23 5.31
CA PHE A 22 22.35 -22.54 3.96
C PHE A 22 21.22 -21.59 3.51
N GLN A 23 20.56 -20.91 4.47
CA GLN A 23 19.55 -19.90 4.16
C GLN A 23 20.13 -18.50 4.01
N ALA A 24 21.45 -18.30 4.24
CA ALA A 24 22.08 -16.98 4.21
C ALA A 24 21.80 -16.22 2.90
N TYR A 25 21.69 -16.92 1.77
CA TYR A 25 21.28 -16.34 0.50
C TYR A 25 19.91 -15.63 0.58
N PHE A 26 18.89 -16.26 1.17
CA PHE A 26 17.55 -15.69 1.27
C PHE A 26 17.50 -14.47 2.20
N TYR A 27 18.20 -14.53 3.33
CA TYR A 27 18.26 -13.41 4.28
C TYR A 27 19.13 -12.27 3.74
N TYR A 28 20.21 -12.55 3.02
CA TYR A 28 20.93 -11.53 2.26
C TYR A 28 19.99 -10.82 1.26
N ARG A 29 19.17 -11.57 0.52
CA ARG A 29 18.15 -10.98 -0.36
C ARG A 29 17.13 -10.14 0.38
N GLN A 30 16.68 -10.55 1.57
CA GLN A 30 15.81 -9.71 2.41
C GLN A 30 16.49 -8.38 2.79
N ALA A 31 17.76 -8.40 3.18
CA ALA A 31 18.51 -7.20 3.51
C ALA A 31 18.64 -6.26 2.29
N CYS A 32 18.96 -6.80 1.11
CA CYS A 32 18.96 -6.01 -0.13
C CYS A 32 17.60 -5.39 -0.42
N CYS A 33 16.52 -6.18 -0.37
CA CYS A 33 15.17 -5.66 -0.63
C CYS A 33 14.74 -4.61 0.41
N ALA A 34 15.11 -4.78 1.69
CA ALA A 34 14.85 -3.78 2.71
C ALA A 34 15.54 -2.45 2.40
N PHE A 35 16.80 -2.51 1.95
CA PHE A 35 17.53 -1.32 1.51
C PHE A 35 16.87 -0.68 0.29
N GLU A 36 16.62 -1.44 -0.78
CA GLU A 36 16.03 -0.92 -2.04
C GLU A 36 14.67 -0.27 -1.80
N ILE A 37 13.74 -0.98 -1.14
CA ILE A 37 12.38 -0.51 -0.88
C ILE A 37 12.42 0.64 0.13
N GLY A 38 13.14 0.46 1.22
CA GLY A 38 13.19 1.43 2.30
C GLY A 38 13.81 2.75 1.85
N TYR A 39 14.91 2.69 1.10
CA TYR A 39 15.58 3.87 0.56
C TYR A 39 14.69 4.63 -0.44
N ALA A 40 13.96 3.91 -1.30
CA ALA A 40 13.01 4.54 -2.22
C ALA A 40 11.88 5.27 -1.49
N LEU A 41 11.42 4.75 -0.35
CA LEU A 41 10.33 5.34 0.43
C LEU A 41 10.79 6.46 1.37
N ASN A 42 11.98 6.34 1.95
CA ASN A 42 12.53 7.33 2.86
C ASN A 42 14.06 7.38 2.72
N PRO A 43 14.57 8.20 1.78
CA PRO A 43 16.00 8.31 1.54
C PRO A 43 16.78 8.76 2.77
N ASP A 44 16.18 9.52 3.69
CA ASP A 44 16.88 10.06 4.86
C ASP A 44 17.07 9.05 6.00
N LYS A 45 16.31 7.94 6.00
CA LYS A 45 16.46 6.89 6.99
C LYS A 45 17.78 6.14 6.78
N MET A 46 18.45 5.80 7.87
CA MET A 46 19.76 5.14 7.84
C MET A 46 19.68 3.62 7.87
N ILE A 47 18.66 3.07 8.51
CA ILE A 47 18.49 1.63 8.71
C ILE A 47 17.10 1.22 8.24
N PHE A 48 17.04 0.18 7.41
CA PHE A 48 15.79 -0.34 6.85
C PHE A 48 15.61 -1.80 7.26
N ASN A 49 14.60 -2.09 8.08
CA ASN A 49 14.28 -3.47 8.45
C ASN A 49 13.37 -4.10 7.38
N PHE A 50 13.63 -5.36 7.04
CA PHE A 50 12.79 -6.08 6.09
C PHE A 50 11.35 -6.24 6.57
N SER A 51 11.12 -6.33 7.89
CA SER A 51 9.78 -6.33 8.50
C SER A 51 8.94 -5.13 8.09
N ASP A 52 9.56 -3.95 8.05
CA ASP A 52 8.90 -2.69 7.70
C ASP A 52 8.58 -2.64 6.20
N CYS A 53 9.37 -3.37 5.39
CA CYS A 53 9.28 -3.38 3.93
C CYS A 53 8.47 -4.57 3.40
N LEU A 54 8.09 -5.53 4.24
CA LEU A 54 7.50 -6.80 3.84
C LEU A 54 6.22 -6.59 3.03
N LEU A 55 5.32 -5.71 3.49
CA LEU A 55 4.09 -5.42 2.76
C LEU A 55 4.38 -4.84 1.37
N SER A 56 5.26 -3.85 1.28
CA SER A 56 5.66 -3.24 0.01
C SER A 56 6.37 -4.21 -0.93
N TYR A 57 7.15 -5.15 -0.39
CA TYR A 57 7.77 -6.24 -1.14
C TYR A 57 6.68 -7.17 -1.71
N MET A 58 5.77 -7.64 -0.85
CA MET A 58 4.70 -8.56 -1.24
C MET A 58 3.77 -7.93 -2.28
N THR A 59 3.32 -6.69 -2.08
CA THR A 59 2.45 -5.99 -3.05
C THR A 59 3.11 -5.88 -4.43
N THR A 60 4.41 -5.58 -4.50
CA THR A 60 5.13 -5.54 -5.78
C THR A 60 5.22 -6.91 -6.44
N LYS A 61 5.32 -7.99 -5.67
CA LYS A 61 5.35 -9.34 -6.22
C LYS A 61 3.96 -9.88 -6.60
N CYS A 62 2.90 -9.42 -5.95
CA CYS A 62 1.52 -9.80 -6.25
C CYS A 62 1.03 -9.31 -7.63
N ILE A 63 1.57 -8.19 -8.14
CA ILE A 63 1.20 -7.62 -9.44
C ILE A 63 1.67 -8.52 -10.62
N GLY A 64 2.65 -9.39 -10.37
CA GLY A 64 3.13 -10.33 -11.37
C GLY A 64 3.86 -9.65 -12.52
N GLU A 65 3.54 -10.05 -13.75
CA GLU A 65 4.18 -9.58 -14.99
C GLU A 65 3.45 -8.43 -15.68
N PHE A 66 2.19 -8.15 -15.28
CA PHE A 66 1.36 -7.17 -15.97
C PHE A 66 1.65 -5.74 -15.48
N PRO A 67 1.71 -4.76 -16.39
CA PRO A 67 1.62 -3.35 -16.04
C PRO A 67 0.33 -3.04 -15.26
N LEU A 68 0.39 -2.06 -14.35
CA LEU A 68 -0.73 -1.72 -13.47
C LEU A 68 -2.00 -1.31 -14.25
N ASP A 69 -1.84 -0.56 -15.33
CA ASP A 69 -2.92 -0.14 -16.23
C ASP A 69 -3.64 -1.31 -16.92
N VAL A 70 -2.98 -2.47 -17.05
CA VAL A 70 -3.57 -3.71 -17.58
C VAL A 70 -4.14 -4.59 -16.46
N LEU A 71 -3.54 -4.54 -15.27
CA LEU A 71 -3.96 -5.34 -14.13
C LEU A 71 -5.25 -4.81 -13.47
N TYR A 72 -5.49 -3.50 -13.50
CA TYR A 72 -6.65 -2.93 -12.83
C TYR A 72 -7.96 -3.38 -13.49
N PRO A 73 -8.93 -3.85 -12.69
CA PRO A 73 -10.29 -4.05 -13.17
C PRO A 73 -10.89 -2.75 -13.74
N PRO A 74 -11.74 -2.82 -14.77
CA PRO A 74 -12.33 -1.64 -15.40
C PRO A 74 -13.00 -0.67 -14.42
N GLU A 75 -13.67 -1.17 -13.39
CA GLU A 75 -14.32 -0.35 -12.36
C GLU A 75 -13.31 0.49 -11.54
N ILE A 76 -12.09 -0.01 -11.34
CA ILE A 76 -11.04 0.73 -10.64
C ILE A 76 -10.46 1.80 -11.55
N LEU A 77 -10.29 1.50 -12.83
CA LEU A 77 -9.89 2.49 -13.83
C LEU A 77 -10.92 3.61 -13.94
N GLU A 78 -12.22 3.29 -13.90
CA GLU A 78 -13.30 4.29 -13.90
C GLU A 78 -13.20 5.24 -12.71
N LEU A 79 -12.95 4.73 -11.49
CA LEU A 79 -12.74 5.57 -10.31
C LEU A 79 -11.48 6.44 -10.45
N ILE A 80 -10.40 5.92 -11.03
CA ILE A 80 -9.17 6.67 -11.29
C ILE A 80 -9.41 7.79 -12.30
N GLU A 81 -10.10 7.52 -13.40
CA GLU A 81 -10.43 8.53 -14.42
C GLU A 81 -11.39 9.59 -13.90
N HIS A 82 -12.38 9.20 -13.09
CA HIS A 82 -13.25 10.14 -12.38
C HIS A 82 -12.40 11.11 -11.52
N ASP A 83 -11.44 10.60 -10.77
CA ASP A 83 -10.59 11.42 -9.90
C ASP A 83 -9.69 12.40 -10.67
N LYS A 84 -9.34 12.12 -11.93
CA LYS A 84 -8.58 13.05 -12.77
C LYS A 84 -9.39 14.29 -13.17
N SER A 85 -10.70 14.12 -13.39
CA SER A 85 -11.59 15.17 -13.88
C SER A 85 -12.45 15.83 -12.79
N SER A 86 -12.56 15.19 -11.62
CA SER A 86 -13.40 15.64 -10.51
C SER A 86 -12.58 16.22 -9.35
N SER A 87 -13.17 17.17 -8.63
CA SER A 87 -12.66 17.65 -7.34
C SER A 87 -12.87 16.63 -6.22
N VAL A 88 -13.79 15.68 -6.41
CA VAL A 88 -14.06 14.60 -5.47
C VAL A 88 -13.15 13.42 -5.79
N LYS A 89 -12.28 13.09 -4.84
CA LYS A 89 -11.35 11.95 -4.93
C LYS A 89 -11.98 10.67 -4.37
N TYR A 90 -12.62 9.88 -5.23
CA TYR A 90 -13.22 8.58 -4.89
C TYR A 90 -12.19 7.51 -4.58
N VAL A 91 -11.04 7.47 -5.26
CA VAL A 91 -9.97 6.51 -4.98
C VAL A 91 -9.42 6.75 -3.56
N GLU A 92 -9.17 8.01 -3.21
CA GLU A 92 -8.75 8.40 -1.87
C GLU A 92 -9.84 8.08 -0.82
N THR A 93 -11.10 8.40 -1.13
CA THR A 93 -12.23 8.10 -0.23
C THR A 93 -12.34 6.61 0.04
N LEU A 94 -12.26 5.76 -0.99
CA LEU A 94 -12.31 4.30 -0.86
C LEU A 94 -11.13 3.77 -0.05
N LYS A 95 -9.92 4.27 -0.30
CA LYS A 95 -8.72 3.88 0.45
C LYS A 95 -8.89 4.18 1.94
N VAL A 96 -9.24 5.41 2.31
CA VAL A 96 -9.40 5.80 3.71
C VAL A 96 -10.54 5.03 4.37
N TYR A 97 -11.60 4.71 3.62
CA TYR A 97 -12.69 3.88 4.09
C TYR A 97 -12.26 2.45 4.43
N LEU A 98 -11.46 1.82 3.55
CA LEU A 98 -10.88 0.50 3.79
C LEU A 98 -9.90 0.50 4.96
N ASP A 99 -8.97 1.47 5.01
CA ASP A 99 -7.99 1.63 6.10
C ASP A 99 -8.68 1.88 7.46
N SER A 100 -9.88 2.49 7.44
CA SER A 100 -10.71 2.72 8.63
C SER A 100 -11.63 1.54 8.99
N SER A 101 -11.38 0.35 8.44
CA SER A 101 -12.21 -0.86 8.64
C SER A 101 -13.70 -0.62 8.30
N LEU A 102 -13.97 0.11 7.22
CA LEU A 102 -15.32 0.51 6.78
C LEU A 102 -16.09 1.38 7.78
N SER A 103 -15.40 2.00 8.75
CA SER A 103 -16.05 2.89 9.71
C SER A 103 -16.33 4.25 9.07
N ILE A 104 -17.61 4.54 8.83
CA ILE A 104 -18.07 5.85 8.34
C ILE A 104 -17.58 6.97 9.27
N THR A 105 -17.65 6.78 10.58
CA THR A 105 -17.25 7.80 11.57
C THR A 105 -15.76 8.09 11.54
N ASN A 106 -14.92 7.06 11.45
CA ASN A 106 -13.47 7.27 11.42
C ASN A 106 -13.04 7.85 10.07
N THR A 107 -13.60 7.33 8.98
CA THR A 107 -13.32 7.80 7.62
C THR A 107 -13.71 9.26 7.43
N SER A 108 -14.89 9.67 7.93
CA SER A 108 -15.35 11.06 7.81
C SER A 108 -14.43 12.02 8.57
N LYS A 109 -13.95 11.59 9.75
CA LYS A 109 -12.97 12.36 10.54
C LYS A 109 -11.62 12.47 9.80
N THR A 110 -11.10 11.36 9.29
CA THR A 110 -9.81 11.33 8.57
C THR A 110 -9.84 12.17 7.29
N LEU A 111 -10.95 12.14 6.55
CA LEU A 111 -11.14 12.95 5.34
C LEU A 111 -11.58 14.40 5.62
N GLY A 112 -11.93 14.74 6.87
CA GLY A 112 -12.44 16.07 7.23
C GLY A 112 -13.78 16.43 6.57
N ILE A 113 -14.59 15.44 6.19
CA ILE A 113 -15.90 15.65 5.52
C ILE A 113 -17.07 15.26 6.41
N HIS A 114 -18.24 15.82 6.12
CA HIS A 114 -19.46 15.47 6.85
C HIS A 114 -19.89 14.01 6.57
N ARG A 115 -20.48 13.36 7.57
CA ARG A 115 -20.94 11.96 7.50
C ARG A 115 -21.91 11.71 6.34
N SER A 116 -22.87 12.60 6.09
CA SER A 116 -23.84 12.44 4.99
C SER A 116 -23.16 12.50 3.62
N THR A 117 -22.17 13.38 3.46
CA THR A 117 -21.36 13.47 2.24
C THR A 117 -20.58 12.19 2.01
N LEU A 118 -19.94 11.64 3.06
CA LEU A 118 -19.23 10.38 2.94
C LEU A 118 -20.16 9.23 2.52
N ILE A 119 -21.35 9.11 3.14
CA ILE A 119 -22.32 8.07 2.78
C ILE A 119 -22.71 8.16 1.30
N ALA A 120 -22.95 9.38 0.79
CA ALA A 120 -23.25 9.57 -0.63
C ALA A 120 -22.08 9.15 -1.53
N ARG A 121 -20.83 9.52 -1.16
CA ARG A 121 -19.63 9.10 -1.91
C ARG A 121 -19.45 7.59 -1.92
N ILE A 122 -19.58 6.94 -0.76
CA ILE A 122 -19.46 5.48 -0.65
C ILE A 122 -20.55 4.80 -1.47
N LYS A 123 -21.79 5.30 -1.47
CA LYS A 123 -22.86 4.77 -2.33
C LYS A 123 -22.50 4.82 -3.82
N ASN A 124 -21.96 5.95 -4.28
CA ASN A 124 -21.53 6.10 -5.68
C ASN A 124 -20.35 5.17 -6.01
N ILE A 125 -19.37 5.06 -5.12
CA ILE A 125 -18.23 4.14 -5.28
C ILE A 125 -18.76 2.70 -5.38
N SER A 126 -19.60 2.27 -4.44
CA SER A 126 -20.18 0.93 -4.43
C SER A 126 -21.05 0.62 -5.65
N SER A 127 -21.63 1.63 -6.32
CA SER A 127 -22.38 1.40 -7.56
C SER A 127 -21.50 1.17 -8.80
N VAL A 128 -20.23 1.59 -8.74
CA VAL A 128 -19.25 1.38 -9.82
C VAL A 128 -18.49 0.06 -9.62
N LEU A 129 -18.23 -0.32 -8.36
CA LEU A 129 -17.53 -1.56 -8.03
C LEU A 129 -18.30 -2.81 -8.50
N ALA A 130 -17.58 -3.79 -9.03
CA ALA A 130 -18.17 -5.05 -9.48
C ALA A 130 -18.52 -6.01 -8.33
N GLY A 131 -17.89 -5.83 -7.16
CA GLY A 131 -18.06 -6.69 -5.98
C GLY A 131 -18.60 -5.94 -4.74
N SER A 132 -18.94 -6.70 -3.71
CA SER A 132 -19.42 -6.14 -2.44
C SER A 132 -18.26 -5.82 -1.49
N LEU A 133 -18.32 -4.66 -0.83
CA LEU A 133 -17.39 -4.34 0.27
C LEU A 133 -17.61 -5.20 1.53
N ASP A 134 -18.70 -5.96 1.59
CA ASP A 134 -18.92 -6.93 2.66
C ASP A 134 -18.12 -8.22 2.45
N ASP A 135 -17.71 -8.51 1.21
CA ASP A 135 -16.87 -9.66 0.87
C ASP A 135 -15.42 -9.42 1.34
N PRO A 136 -14.89 -10.24 2.28
CA PRO A 136 -13.51 -10.12 2.74
C PRO A 136 -12.46 -10.26 1.63
N ASP A 137 -12.68 -11.14 0.66
CA ASP A 137 -11.70 -11.41 -0.40
C ASP A 137 -11.69 -10.27 -1.42
N TYR A 138 -12.86 -9.73 -1.76
CA TYR A 138 -12.95 -8.54 -2.60
C TYR A 138 -12.30 -7.33 -1.92
N ARG A 139 -12.52 -7.15 -0.62
CA ARG A 139 -11.82 -6.10 0.14
C ARG A 139 -10.31 -6.27 0.12
N LEU A 140 -9.81 -7.49 0.28
CA LEU A 140 -8.38 -7.75 0.24
C LEU A 140 -7.80 -7.41 -1.14
N LEU A 141 -8.49 -7.82 -2.21
CA LEU A 141 -8.13 -7.47 -3.59
C LEU A 141 -8.05 -5.95 -3.77
N LEU A 142 -9.09 -5.20 -3.36
CA LEU A 142 -9.09 -3.74 -3.43
C LEU A 142 -7.93 -3.13 -2.65
N ASN A 143 -7.63 -3.63 -1.44
CA ASN A 143 -6.50 -3.15 -0.65
C ASN A 143 -5.16 -3.36 -1.37
N ILE A 144 -4.97 -4.50 -2.03
CA ILE A 144 -3.75 -4.81 -2.79
C ILE A 144 -3.64 -3.87 -4.00
N LEU A 145 -4.70 -3.75 -4.79
CA LEU A 145 -4.75 -2.89 -5.97
C LEU A 145 -4.51 -1.42 -5.63
N LEU A 146 -5.16 -0.89 -4.59
CA LEU A 146 -5.00 0.50 -4.19
C LEU A 146 -3.62 0.81 -3.59
N LYS A 147 -2.98 -0.17 -2.92
CA LYS A 147 -1.59 -0.01 -2.45
C LYS A 147 -0.59 -0.09 -3.60
N ALA A 148 -0.88 -0.86 -4.65
CA ALA A 148 -0.07 -0.93 -5.86
C ALA A 148 -0.07 0.39 -6.64
N TYR A 149 -1.19 1.13 -6.64
CA TYR A 149 -1.35 2.41 -7.36
C TYR A 149 -0.47 3.55 -6.84
N GLN A 150 0.01 3.47 -5.59
CA GLN A 150 0.70 4.57 -4.92
C GLN A 150 2.23 4.53 -5.03
N LYS A 151 2.77 3.77 -5.99
CA LYS A 151 4.20 3.74 -6.31
C LYS A 151 4.50 4.50 -7.59
#